data_AF-A0A932PZG8-F1
#
_entry.id   AF-A0A932PZG8-F1
#
_cell.length_a   1.000
_cell.length_b   1.000
_cell.length_c   1.000
_cell.angle_alpha   90.00
_cell.angle_beta   90.00
_cell.angle_gamma   90.00
#
_symmetry.space_group_name_H-M   'P 1'
#
loop_
_entity.id
_entity.type
_entity.pdbx_description
1 polymer ?
#
loop_
_entity_poly.entity_id
_entity_poly.type
_entity_poly.pdbx_seq_one_letter_code
_entity_poly.pdbx_strand_id
1 'polypeptide(L)'
;VTLTATQYKRMELWAQGKFIADWNGAEPAPISFENISVDAQPRALDRAALDACVGAGRFPGIEVGQVMLEKETYDRARLFRINDNLLPGHLSARMALPWQADFRDCEFQEDIGLDWWPGQRPNEIFRDVNGELKREAWVPKNAEWDGDDTRRIAMVKGWSGLGFIVKKIIGGEEKFVEDERTLES
;
A
#
# COMPACT_ATOMS: atom_id res chain seq x y z
N VAL A 1 -4.50 13.37 -4.66
CA VAL A 1 -3.03 13.10 -4.59
C VAL A 1 -2.39 13.40 -5.93
N THR A 2 -1.14 13.88 -5.97
CA THR A 2 -0.36 14.09 -7.20
C THR A 2 0.88 13.19 -7.21
N LEU A 3 1.40 12.90 -8.40
CA LEU A 3 2.69 12.23 -8.57
C LEU A 3 3.83 13.10 -8.02
N THR A 4 4.94 12.48 -7.61
CA THR A 4 6.17 13.22 -7.28
C THR A 4 6.67 14.00 -8.49
N ALA A 5 7.46 15.06 -8.28
CA ALA A 5 8.06 15.83 -9.37
C ALA A 5 8.82 14.94 -10.37
N THR A 6 9.54 13.92 -9.88
CA THR A 6 10.28 12.96 -10.72
C THR A 6 9.34 12.08 -11.55
N GLN A 7 8.29 11.54 -10.95
CA GLN A 7 7.30 10.71 -11.68
C GLN A 7 6.54 11.55 -12.71
N TYR A 8 6.10 12.75 -12.33
CA TYR A 8 5.42 13.66 -13.25
C TYR A 8 6.33 14.05 -14.42
N LYS A 9 7.62 14.31 -14.16
CA LYS A 9 8.59 14.60 -15.23
C LYS A 9 8.73 13.45 -16.22
N ARG A 10 8.66 12.19 -15.76
CA ARG A 10 8.66 11.02 -16.66
C ARG A 10 7.41 10.99 -17.54
N MET A 11 6.25 11.33 -16.99
CA MET A 11 5.00 11.44 -17.76
C MET A 11 5.07 12.56 -18.81
N GLU A 12 5.67 13.71 -18.48
CA GLU A 12 5.89 14.79 -19.46
C GLU A 12 6.79 14.34 -20.62
N LEU A 13 7.89 13.63 -20.31
CA LEU A 13 8.80 13.11 -21.34
C LEU A 13 8.10 12.08 -22.22
N TRP A 14 7.34 11.16 -21.62
CA TRP A 14 6.51 10.20 -22.35
C TRP A 14 5.53 10.89 -23.29
N ALA A 15 4.78 11.88 -22.81
CA ALA A 15 3.80 12.63 -23.61
C ALA A 15 4.45 13.39 -24.78
N GLN A 16 5.72 13.78 -24.66
CA GLN A 16 6.51 14.42 -25.72
C GLN A 16 7.15 13.43 -26.70
N GLY A 17 6.90 12.13 -26.56
CA GLY A 17 7.58 11.09 -27.37
C GLY A 17 9.06 10.91 -27.03
N LYS A 18 9.52 11.41 -25.87
CA LYS A 18 10.91 11.31 -25.41
C LYS A 18 11.10 10.08 -24.53
N PHE A 19 10.82 8.91 -25.07
CA PHE A 19 10.98 7.63 -24.41
C PHE A 19 11.37 6.56 -25.42
N ILE A 20 11.88 5.43 -24.92
CA ILE A 20 12.13 4.23 -25.74
C ILE A 20 10.85 3.40 -25.72
N ALA A 21 10.26 3.13 -26.89
CA ALA A 21 9.06 2.30 -27.00
C ALA A 21 9.43 0.80 -26.97
N ASP A 22 9.78 0.31 -25.80
CA ASP A 22 10.23 -1.07 -25.54
C ASP A 22 9.12 -2.01 -25.04
N TRP A 23 7.87 -1.52 -24.94
CA TRP A 23 6.71 -2.35 -24.58
C TRP A 23 6.43 -3.40 -25.65
N ASN A 24 6.56 -4.67 -25.28
CA ASN A 24 6.38 -5.82 -26.17
C ASN A 24 4.97 -6.45 -26.09
N GLY A 25 4.02 -5.83 -25.36
CA GLY A 25 2.68 -6.36 -25.16
C GLY A 25 2.50 -7.20 -23.90
N ALA A 26 3.56 -7.45 -23.12
CA ALA A 26 3.50 -8.21 -21.88
C ALA A 26 4.13 -7.43 -20.72
N GLU A 27 3.56 -7.60 -19.53
CA GLU A 27 4.15 -7.07 -18.30
C GLU A 27 5.57 -7.65 -18.11
N PRO A 28 6.59 -6.82 -17.81
CA PRO A 28 7.94 -7.32 -17.59
C PRO A 28 7.95 -8.26 -16.39
N ALA A 29 8.41 -9.49 -16.59
CA ALA A 29 8.68 -10.39 -15.48
C ALA A 29 9.83 -9.80 -14.63
N PRO A 30 9.73 -9.83 -13.28
CA PRO A 30 10.86 -9.48 -12.43
C PRO A 30 12.08 -10.35 -12.77
N ILE A 31 13.24 -9.72 -12.87
CA ILE A 31 14.51 -10.45 -13.04
C ILE A 31 14.78 -11.21 -11.74
N SER A 32 15.09 -12.51 -11.81
CA SER A 32 15.44 -13.27 -10.62
C SER A 32 16.69 -12.70 -9.96
N PHE A 33 16.77 -12.77 -8.63
CA PHE A 33 17.84 -12.12 -7.88
C PHE A 33 19.24 -12.55 -8.33
N GLU A 34 19.40 -13.82 -8.66
CA GLU A 34 20.65 -14.44 -9.12
C GLU A 34 21.10 -13.90 -10.48
N ASN A 35 20.17 -13.39 -11.27
CA ASN A 35 20.41 -12.81 -12.60
C ASN A 35 20.62 -11.29 -12.55
N ILE A 36 20.52 -10.67 -11.38
CA ILE A 36 20.92 -9.28 -11.17
C ILE A 36 22.44 -9.24 -10.99
N SER A 37 23.13 -8.30 -11.64
CA SER A 37 24.58 -8.14 -11.48
C SER A 37 24.94 -7.92 -10.00
N VAL A 38 26.04 -8.52 -9.56
CA VAL A 38 26.44 -8.54 -8.14
C VAL A 38 26.52 -7.14 -7.53
N ASP A 39 26.95 -6.14 -8.31
CA ASP A 39 27.03 -4.74 -7.89
C ASP A 39 25.67 -4.06 -7.72
N ALA A 40 24.63 -4.54 -8.42
CA ALA A 40 23.27 -4.02 -8.35
C ALA A 40 22.37 -4.75 -7.33
N GLN A 41 22.73 -5.97 -6.92
CA GLN A 41 21.97 -6.78 -5.97
C GLN A 41 21.64 -6.06 -4.64
N PRO A 42 22.56 -5.34 -3.97
CA PRO A 42 22.23 -4.63 -2.74
C PRO A 42 21.11 -3.60 -2.93
N ARG A 43 21.17 -2.84 -4.03
CA ARG A 43 20.12 -1.86 -4.37
C ARG A 43 18.79 -2.54 -4.68
N ALA A 44 18.82 -3.70 -5.33
CA ALA A 44 17.60 -4.47 -5.59
C ALA A 44 16.91 -4.88 -4.29
N LEU A 45 17.68 -5.32 -3.28
CA LEU A 45 17.14 -5.64 -1.95
C LEU A 45 16.62 -4.40 -1.21
N ASP A 46 17.38 -3.30 -1.23
CA ASP A 46 16.95 -2.03 -0.63
C ASP A 46 15.61 -1.56 -1.21
N ARG A 47 15.43 -1.71 -2.53
CA ARG A 47 14.20 -1.35 -3.21
C ARG A 47 13.05 -2.31 -2.91
N ALA A 48 13.31 -3.62 -2.97
CA ALA A 48 12.29 -4.65 -2.76
C ALA A 48 11.63 -4.51 -1.37
N ALA A 49 12.39 -4.09 -0.36
CA ALA A 49 11.88 -3.84 0.98
C ALA A 49 10.86 -2.67 1.07
N LEU A 50 10.87 -1.76 0.09
CA LEU A 50 10.03 -0.55 0.09
C LEU A 50 8.98 -0.53 -1.03
N ASP A 51 9.12 -1.38 -2.06
CA ASP A 51 8.22 -1.38 -3.23
C ASP A 51 6.75 -1.66 -2.85
N ALA A 52 6.50 -2.39 -1.76
CA ALA A 52 5.16 -2.68 -1.26
C ALA A 52 4.63 -1.62 -0.27
N CYS A 53 5.45 -0.67 0.17
CA CYS A 53 5.04 0.36 1.13
C CYS A 53 4.34 1.54 0.45
N VAL A 54 3.49 2.23 1.21
CA VAL A 54 2.88 3.48 0.74
C VAL A 54 3.96 4.51 0.38
N GLY A 55 3.83 5.24 -0.73
CA GLY A 55 4.77 6.31 -1.12
C GLY A 55 4.31 7.76 -0.83
N ALA A 56 3.01 8.07 -0.98
CA ALA A 56 2.38 9.38 -0.77
C ALA A 56 0.85 9.18 -0.68
N GLY A 57 -0.03 10.17 -0.54
CA GLY A 57 0.04 11.38 0.29
C GLY A 57 -0.64 11.07 1.62
N ARG A 58 -0.01 11.53 2.70
CA ARG A 58 0.00 10.93 4.06
C ARG A 58 -0.56 11.85 5.13
N PHE A 59 -1.50 11.33 5.94
CA PHE A 59 -1.86 11.96 7.21
C PHE A 59 -2.56 10.95 8.13
N PRO A 60 -1.87 10.16 8.99
CA PRO A 60 -0.45 9.97 9.28
C PRO A 60 0.27 8.85 8.49
N GLY A 61 -0.36 8.16 7.53
CA GLY A 61 0.28 7.11 6.70
C GLY A 61 -0.16 5.69 7.09
N ILE A 62 0.56 4.67 6.60
CA ILE A 62 0.37 3.26 7.00
C ILE A 62 1.59 2.75 7.77
N GLU A 63 2.73 2.52 7.10
CA GLU A 63 3.91 1.93 7.74
C GLU A 63 4.75 2.97 8.47
N VAL A 64 4.93 4.13 7.82
CA VAL A 64 5.67 5.29 8.31
C VAL A 64 4.99 6.56 7.82
N GLY A 65 5.38 7.71 8.38
CA GLY A 65 4.79 9.02 8.05
C GLY A 65 5.66 9.89 7.15
N GLN A 66 5.39 11.20 7.18
CA GLN A 66 6.09 12.21 6.38
C GLN A 66 7.61 12.30 6.66
N VAL A 67 8.08 11.69 7.75
CA VAL A 67 9.51 11.59 8.11
C VAL A 67 10.38 11.06 6.97
N MET A 68 9.83 10.19 6.11
CA MET A 68 10.56 9.66 4.96
C MET A 68 10.83 10.68 3.85
N LEU A 69 10.26 11.89 3.92
CA LEU A 69 10.51 12.99 2.99
C LEU A 69 11.57 13.97 3.53
N GLU A 70 11.86 13.91 4.83
CA GLU A 70 12.84 14.77 5.48
C GLU A 70 14.25 14.29 5.08
N LYS A 71 15.09 15.22 4.60
CA LYS A 71 16.45 14.87 4.16
C LYS A 71 17.31 14.40 5.33
N GLU A 72 16.98 14.87 6.53
CA GLU A 72 17.63 14.60 7.80
C GLU A 72 17.42 13.15 8.25
N THR A 73 16.38 12.48 7.73
CA THR A 73 16.12 11.06 7.95
C THR A 73 17.17 10.17 7.30
N TYR A 74 17.86 10.68 6.27
CA TYR A 74 18.82 9.91 5.51
C TYR A 74 20.26 10.37 5.75
N ASP A 75 21.17 9.41 5.70
CA ASP A 75 22.59 9.67 5.63
C ASP A 75 22.92 10.37 4.30
N ARG A 76 23.52 11.56 4.38
CA ARG A 76 23.86 12.37 3.20
C ARG A 76 25.07 11.84 2.42
N ALA A 77 25.90 11.00 3.04
CA ALA A 77 27.05 10.37 2.42
C ALA A 77 26.72 8.98 1.84
N ARG A 78 25.68 8.30 2.36
CA ARG A 78 25.26 6.97 1.91
C ARG A 78 23.82 6.98 1.41
N LEU A 79 23.66 6.85 0.09
CA LEU A 79 22.34 6.80 -0.55
C LEU A 79 21.48 5.69 0.06
N PHE A 80 20.21 6.02 0.35
CA PHE A 80 19.21 5.09 0.88
C PHE A 80 19.59 4.42 2.22
N ARG A 81 20.36 5.12 3.07
CA ARG A 81 20.60 4.72 4.45
C ARG A 81 19.94 5.69 5.41
N ILE A 82 19.29 5.17 6.44
CA ILE A 82 18.73 5.97 7.53
C ILE A 82 19.90 6.56 8.33
N ASN A 83 19.76 7.83 8.72
CA ASN A 83 20.70 8.52 9.57
C ASN A 83 20.80 7.81 10.94
N ASP A 84 21.99 7.36 11.28
CA ASP A 84 22.26 6.58 12.50
C ASP A 84 22.24 7.41 13.78
N ASN A 85 22.14 8.73 13.68
CA ASN A 85 21.91 9.62 14.82
C ASN A 85 20.44 9.70 15.26
N LEU A 86 19.52 9.09 14.50
CA LEU A 86 18.12 9.04 14.87
C LEU A 86 17.89 8.03 16.01
N LEU A 87 17.04 8.39 16.95
CA LEU A 87 16.69 7.52 18.07
C LEU A 87 15.80 6.34 17.61
N PRO A 88 15.88 5.19 18.28
CA PRO A 88 14.92 4.10 18.08
C PRO A 88 13.47 4.60 18.20
N GLY A 89 12.62 4.16 17.26
CA GLY A 89 11.22 4.59 17.16
C GLY A 89 10.98 5.85 16.34
N HIS A 90 12.02 6.60 15.93
CA HIS A 90 11.87 7.87 15.19
C HIS A 90 10.95 7.76 13.95
N LEU A 91 11.07 6.68 13.18
CA LEU A 91 10.32 6.51 11.93
C LEU A 91 8.81 6.30 12.15
N SER A 92 8.42 5.66 13.26
CA SER A 92 7.04 5.31 13.59
C SER A 92 6.42 6.18 14.68
N ALA A 93 7.20 7.03 15.34
CA ALA A 93 6.75 7.84 16.48
C ALA A 93 5.59 8.81 16.16
N ARG A 94 5.34 9.08 14.87
CA ARG A 94 4.28 9.99 14.41
C ARG A 94 3.02 9.25 13.91
N MET A 95 3.01 7.92 13.96
CA MET A 95 1.84 7.10 13.61
C MET A 95 0.84 7.05 14.78
N ALA A 96 -0.42 6.70 14.55
CA ALA A 96 -1.37 6.60 15.64
C ALA A 96 -1.01 5.50 16.64
N LEU A 97 -1.44 5.75 17.88
CA LEU A 97 -1.36 4.81 18.97
C LEU A 97 -2.78 4.56 19.52
N PRO A 98 -3.38 3.40 19.28
CA PRO A 98 -2.86 2.28 18.49
C PRO A 98 -3.04 2.48 16.97
N TRP A 99 -2.22 1.79 16.16
CA TRP A 99 -2.23 1.91 14.68
C TRP A 99 -3.56 1.50 14.05
N GLN A 100 -4.34 0.63 14.71
CA GLN A 100 -5.66 0.20 14.26
C GLN A 100 -6.65 1.37 14.12
N ALA A 101 -6.47 2.46 14.87
CA ALA A 101 -7.28 3.66 14.72
C ALA A 101 -7.07 4.29 13.34
N ASP A 102 -5.82 4.51 12.94
CA ASP A 102 -5.48 4.98 11.60
C ASP A 102 -5.97 4.00 10.54
N PHE A 103 -5.72 2.71 10.73
CA PHE A 103 -6.08 1.70 9.73
C PHE A 103 -7.58 1.63 9.47
N ARG A 104 -8.42 1.88 10.49
CA ARG A 104 -9.86 2.04 10.31
C ARG A 104 -10.20 3.30 9.52
N ASP A 105 -9.59 4.43 9.87
CA ASP A 105 -9.86 5.75 9.31
C ASP A 105 -9.29 5.94 7.90
N CYS A 106 -8.34 5.10 7.48
CA CYS A 106 -7.80 5.02 6.13
C CYS A 106 -8.80 4.41 5.13
N GLU A 107 -10.04 4.91 5.11
CA GLU A 107 -11.11 4.50 4.21
C GLU A 107 -11.48 5.59 3.20
N PHE A 108 -12.54 5.38 2.41
CA PHE A 108 -13.05 6.43 1.53
C PHE A 108 -13.49 7.64 2.36
N GLN A 109 -12.99 8.83 2.01
CA GLN A 109 -13.31 10.07 2.71
C GLN A 109 -14.34 10.85 1.90
N GLU A 110 -15.59 10.88 2.37
CA GLU A 110 -16.75 11.40 1.62
C GLU A 110 -16.66 12.91 1.32
N ASP A 111 -16.11 13.69 2.24
CA ASP A 111 -15.98 15.15 2.15
C ASP A 111 -15.08 15.62 1.00
N ILE A 112 -14.06 14.82 0.66
CA ILE A 112 -13.14 15.07 -0.46
C ILE A 112 -13.36 14.12 -1.63
N GLY A 113 -14.22 13.12 -1.48
CA GLY A 113 -14.58 12.14 -2.51
C GLY A 113 -13.41 11.26 -2.97
N LEU A 114 -12.49 10.91 -2.06
CA LEU A 114 -11.26 10.19 -2.41
C LEU A 114 -10.96 9.05 -1.43
N ASP A 115 -10.37 7.97 -1.97
CA ASP A 115 -9.74 6.91 -1.18
C ASP A 115 -8.35 7.32 -0.69
N TRP A 116 -7.98 6.89 0.52
CA TRP A 116 -6.61 7.04 1.05
C TRP A 116 -5.63 6.03 0.42
N TRP A 117 -5.59 4.78 0.91
CA TRP A 117 -4.61 3.77 0.49
C TRP A 117 -5.23 2.42 0.15
N PRO A 118 -6.04 2.32 -0.92
CA PRO A 118 -6.72 1.07 -1.29
C PRO A 118 -5.76 -0.09 -1.60
N GLY A 119 -4.50 0.19 -1.96
CA GLY A 119 -3.48 -0.83 -2.18
C GLY A 119 -2.95 -1.50 -0.91
N GLN A 120 -2.93 -0.80 0.22
CA GLN A 120 -2.49 -1.34 1.52
C GLN A 120 -3.68 -1.68 2.44
N ARG A 121 -4.81 -0.98 2.26
CA ARG A 121 -6.04 -1.10 3.03
C ARG A 121 -7.21 -1.03 2.05
N PRO A 122 -7.72 -2.17 1.54
CA PRO A 122 -8.82 -2.18 0.58
C PRO A 122 -10.09 -1.52 1.14
N ASN A 123 -10.88 -0.85 0.28
CA ASN A 123 -12.22 -0.36 0.64
C ASN A 123 -13.30 -1.33 0.21
N GLU A 124 -13.24 -1.76 -1.05
CA GLU A 124 -14.15 -2.73 -1.63
C GLU A 124 -13.36 -3.87 -2.26
N ILE A 125 -13.94 -5.05 -2.20
CA ILE A 125 -13.31 -6.31 -2.59
C ILE A 125 -14.30 -7.14 -3.40
N PHE A 126 -13.80 -8.18 -4.05
CA PHE A 126 -14.64 -9.21 -4.63
C PHE A 126 -14.55 -10.47 -3.78
N ARG A 127 -15.69 -11.12 -3.52
CA ARG A 127 -15.76 -12.49 -3.01
C ARG A 127 -16.22 -13.43 -4.09
N ASP A 128 -15.67 -14.62 -4.09
CA ASP A 128 -16.17 -15.73 -4.89
C ASP A 128 -17.30 -16.43 -4.12
N VAL A 129 -18.51 -16.35 -4.67
CA VAL A 129 -19.69 -17.05 -4.16
C VAL A 129 -20.11 -18.07 -5.21
N ASN A 130 -19.59 -19.30 -5.07
CA ASN A 130 -19.88 -20.43 -5.97
C ASN A 130 -19.58 -20.16 -7.46
N GLY A 131 -18.49 -19.43 -7.76
CA GLY A 131 -18.07 -19.08 -9.12
C GLY A 131 -18.57 -17.71 -9.58
N GLU A 132 -19.36 -17.00 -8.78
CA GLU A 132 -19.82 -15.64 -9.07
C GLU A 132 -19.08 -14.62 -8.19
N LEU A 133 -18.52 -13.59 -8.81
CA LEU A 133 -17.85 -12.50 -8.10
C LEU A 133 -18.87 -11.50 -7.56
N LYS A 134 -18.93 -11.37 -6.24
CA LYS A 134 -19.75 -10.38 -5.55
C LYS A 134 -18.87 -9.27 -4.97
N ARG A 135 -19.18 -8.02 -5.32
CA ARG A 135 -18.50 -6.84 -4.75
C ARG A 135 -19.06 -6.55 -3.36
N GLU A 136 -18.19 -6.37 -2.38
CA GLU A 136 -18.55 -6.09 -0.98
C GLU A 136 -17.56 -5.13 -0.33
N ALA A 137 -17.95 -4.51 0.78
CA ALA A 137 -17.04 -3.72 1.61
C ALA A 137 -16.01 -4.64 2.29
N TRP A 138 -14.75 -4.24 2.30
CA TRP A 138 -13.70 -5.01 2.96
C TRP A 138 -13.85 -5.03 4.47
N VAL A 139 -14.21 -3.90 5.08
CA VAL A 139 -14.56 -3.89 6.50
C VAL A 139 -16.07 -4.08 6.64
N PRO A 140 -16.56 -4.95 7.57
CA PRO A 140 -18.00 -5.18 7.74
C PRO A 140 -18.79 -3.88 7.93
N LYS A 141 -20.01 -3.87 7.39
CA LYS A 141 -20.92 -2.72 7.46
C LYS A 141 -22.06 -3.00 8.43
N ASN A 142 -21.84 -2.68 9.71
CA ASN A 142 -22.81 -2.88 10.80
C ASN A 142 -22.58 -1.88 11.94
N ALA A 143 -23.44 -1.88 12.96
CA ALA A 143 -23.38 -0.91 14.06
C ALA A 143 -22.06 -0.94 14.87
N GLU A 144 -21.40 -2.11 14.97
CA GLU A 144 -20.11 -2.21 15.66
C GLU A 144 -18.98 -1.61 14.81
N TRP A 145 -18.97 -1.93 13.51
CA TRP A 145 -17.89 -1.55 12.61
C TRP A 145 -18.06 -0.17 11.98
N ASP A 146 -19.25 0.42 11.91
CA ASP A 146 -19.45 1.77 11.36
C ASP A 146 -19.89 2.81 12.39
N GLY A 147 -20.17 2.42 13.63
CA GLY A 147 -20.55 3.39 14.66
C GLY A 147 -19.41 4.35 15.02
N ASP A 148 -19.74 5.63 15.22
CA ASP A 148 -18.78 6.71 15.45
C ASP A 148 -17.80 6.41 16.60
N ASP A 149 -18.31 5.88 17.71
CA ASP A 149 -17.54 5.55 18.91
C ASP A 149 -17.03 4.11 18.93
N THR A 150 -17.54 3.24 18.05
CA THR A 150 -17.28 1.79 18.10
C THR A 150 -16.31 1.32 17.02
N ARG A 151 -16.28 1.96 15.84
CA ARG A 151 -15.54 1.48 14.67
C ARG A 151 -14.04 1.29 14.89
N ARG A 152 -13.40 2.20 15.66
CA ARG A 152 -11.98 2.08 16.00
C ARG A 152 -11.73 0.96 17.01
N ILE A 153 -12.65 0.77 17.96
CA ILE A 153 -12.58 -0.32 18.95
C ILE A 153 -12.76 -1.67 18.25
N ALA A 154 -13.68 -1.76 17.31
CA ALA A 154 -13.90 -2.94 16.48
C ALA A 154 -12.61 -3.32 15.73
N MET A 155 -11.93 -2.35 15.11
CA MET A 155 -10.65 -2.59 14.45
C MET A 155 -9.56 -3.04 15.44
N VAL A 156 -9.46 -2.43 16.62
CA VAL A 156 -8.50 -2.87 17.67
C VAL A 156 -8.72 -4.35 18.04
N LYS A 157 -9.98 -4.79 18.14
CA LYS A 157 -10.34 -6.15 18.55
C LYS A 157 -10.33 -7.18 17.41
N GLY A 158 -10.64 -6.76 16.19
CA GLY A 158 -11.01 -7.65 15.09
C GLY A 158 -10.19 -7.51 13.81
N TRP A 159 -9.16 -6.64 13.77
CA TRP A 159 -8.36 -6.42 12.55
C TRP A 159 -7.82 -7.72 11.94
N SER A 160 -7.43 -8.68 12.78
CA SER A 160 -6.83 -9.95 12.35
C SER A 160 -7.83 -10.93 11.73
N GLY A 161 -9.13 -10.62 11.76
CA GLY A 161 -10.15 -11.42 11.12
C GLY A 161 -10.61 -10.89 9.75
N LEU A 162 -10.09 -9.74 9.30
CA LEU A 162 -10.28 -9.26 7.93
C LEU A 162 -9.58 -10.18 6.93
N GLY A 163 -10.13 -10.34 5.74
CA GLY A 163 -9.55 -11.20 4.71
C GLY A 163 -8.41 -10.56 3.92
N PHE A 164 -7.65 -11.39 3.22
CA PHE A 164 -6.56 -10.98 2.35
C PHE A 164 -6.99 -10.97 0.89
N ILE A 165 -6.42 -10.06 0.09
CA ILE A 165 -6.68 -10.02 -1.35
C ILE A 165 -5.63 -10.86 -2.06
N VAL A 166 -6.07 -11.95 -2.67
CA VAL A 166 -5.21 -12.93 -3.32
C VAL A 166 -5.61 -13.12 -4.77
N LYS A 167 -4.65 -13.54 -5.59
CA LYS A 167 -4.90 -13.96 -6.98
C LYS A 167 -5.49 -15.37 -6.99
N LYS A 168 -6.63 -15.55 -7.67
CA LYS A 168 -7.24 -16.87 -7.94
C LYS A 168 -7.65 -16.98 -9.40
N ILE A 169 -7.76 -18.22 -9.89
CA ILE A 169 -8.32 -18.51 -11.20
C ILE A 169 -9.81 -18.81 -11.03
N ILE A 170 -10.67 -17.95 -11.59
CA ILE A 170 -12.12 -18.07 -11.53
C ILE A 170 -12.64 -17.97 -12.96
N GLY A 171 -13.40 -18.98 -13.42
CA GLY A 171 -13.87 -19.04 -14.81
C GLY A 171 -12.75 -19.11 -15.86
N GLY A 172 -11.54 -19.53 -15.47
CA GLY A 172 -10.36 -19.59 -16.36
C GLY A 172 -9.57 -18.28 -16.46
N GLU A 173 -9.95 -17.24 -15.73
CA GLU A 173 -9.26 -15.94 -15.70
C GLU A 173 -8.65 -15.66 -14.33
N GLU A 174 -7.50 -14.96 -14.31
CA GLU A 174 -6.92 -14.45 -13.06
C GLU A 174 -7.76 -13.30 -12.52
N LYS A 175 -8.18 -13.41 -11.26
CA LYS A 175 -8.97 -12.42 -10.53
C LYS A 175 -8.38 -12.18 -9.14
N PHE A 176 -8.53 -10.96 -8.63
CA PHE A 176 -8.22 -10.63 -7.24
C PHE A 176 -9.49 -10.75 -6.40
N VAL A 177 -9.47 -11.62 -5.40
CA VAL A 177 -10.60 -11.87 -4.50
C VAL A 177 -10.15 -11.92 -3.06
N GLU A 178 -11.06 -11.62 -2.15
CA GLU A 178 -10.85 -11.83 -0.73
C GLU A 178 -10.82 -13.32 -0.38
N ASP A 179 -9.93 -13.68 0.53
CA ASP A 179 -9.80 -15.01 1.11
C ASP A 179 -9.43 -14.93 2.61
N GLU A 180 -9.50 -16.05 3.31
CA GLU A 180 -9.01 -16.22 4.69
C GLU A 180 -9.67 -15.31 5.76
N ARG A 181 -10.81 -14.69 5.44
CA ARG A 181 -11.59 -13.94 6.43
C ARG A 181 -12.12 -14.87 7.53
N THR A 182 -12.04 -14.40 8.78
CA THR A 182 -12.65 -15.07 9.94
C THR A 182 -13.76 -14.28 10.63
N LEU A 183 -13.92 -12.99 10.28
CA LEU A 183 -15.08 -12.19 10.71
C LEU A 183 -16.36 -12.68 10.03
N GLU A 184 -17.42 -12.86 10.83
CA GLU A 184 -18.76 -13.10 10.29
C GLU A 184 -19.23 -11.87 9.50
N SER A 185 -19.89 -12.11 8.37
CA SER A 185 -20.38 -11.07 7.45
C SER A 185 -21.56 -10.30 8.01
#